data_AF-A0A967U244-F1
#
_entry.id   AF-A0A967U244-F1
#
_cell.length_a   1.000
_cell.length_b   1.000
_cell.length_c   1.000
_cell.angle_alpha   90.00
_cell.angle_beta   90.00
_cell.angle_gamma   90.00
#
_symmetry.space_group_name_H-M   'P 1'
#
loop_
_entity.id
_entity.type
_entity.pdbx_description
1 polymer ?
#
loop_
_entity_poly.entity_id
_entity_poly.type
_entity_poly.pdbx_seq_one_letter_code
_entity_poly.pdbx_strand_id
1 'polypeptide(L)' 'MKASKNKYGFIVNTKSGRGNAKARVKLVQDFADANGLDYEIFYTEYRGHATELAAQCAKEGYGVVVAVGGDGTS' A
#
# COMPACT_ATOMS: atom_id res chain seq x y z
N MET A 1 -7.27 10.28 -19.95
CA MET A 1 -7.64 8.94 -19.43
C MET A 1 -8.32 9.14 -18.09
N LYS A 2 -9.48 8.51 -17.85
CA LYS A 2 -10.19 8.61 -16.56
C LYS A 2 -9.51 7.69 -15.55
N ALA A 3 -9.13 8.25 -14.40
CA ALA A 3 -8.69 7.53 -13.22
C ALA A 3 -9.67 6.39 -12.88
N SER A 4 -9.15 5.17 -12.70
CA SER A 4 -9.91 4.03 -12.20
C SER A 4 -10.21 4.25 -10.72
N LYS A 5 -11.34 4.89 -10.40
CA LYS A 5 -11.79 5.11 -9.00
C LYS A 5 -11.93 3.83 -8.17
N ASN A 6 -11.78 2.64 -8.76
CA ASN A 6 -11.89 1.34 -8.10
C ASN A 6 -10.52 0.67 -7.80
N LYS A 7 -9.38 1.28 -8.15
CA LYS A 7 -8.06 0.69 -7.88
C LYS A 7 -7.53 1.06 -6.49
N TYR A 8 -7.00 0.08 -5.76
CA TYR A 8 -6.43 0.18 -4.41
C TYR A 8 -4.90 0.14 -4.44
N GLY A 9 -4.25 1.04 -3.72
CA GLY A 9 -2.79 1.07 -3.56
C GLY A 9 -2.42 0.72 -2.13
N PHE A 10 -1.75 -0.41 -1.91
CA PHE A 10 -1.28 -0.82 -0.58
C PHE A 10 0.20 -0.50 -0.42
N ILE A 11 0.54 0.46 0.43
CA ILE A 11 1.92 0.89 0.67
C ILE A 11 2.45 0.22 1.93
N VAL A 12 3.33 -0.76 1.76
CA VAL A 12 3.86 -1.61 2.83
C VAL A 12 5.23 -1.12 3.30
N ASN A 13 5.33 -0.82 4.60
CA ASN A 13 6.62 -0.54 5.23
C ASN A 13 7.30 -1.84 5.68
N THR A 14 8.26 -2.31 4.88
CA THR A 14 9.02 -3.56 5.13
C THR A 14 9.86 -3.53 6.41
N LYS A 15 10.22 -2.34 6.90
CA LYS A 15 11.03 -2.14 8.11
C LYS A 15 10.17 -2.01 9.38
N SER A 16 8.86 -1.86 9.23
CA SER A 16 7.94 -1.76 10.38
C SER A 16 7.60 -3.12 10.99
N GLY A 17 7.46 -3.17 12.32
CA GLY A 17 6.81 -4.31 12.99
C GLY A 17 7.64 -5.58 13.18
N ARG A 18 8.92 -5.46 13.57
CA ARG A 18 9.81 -6.56 13.97
C ARG A 18 9.97 -7.68 12.92
N GLY A 19 9.99 -7.34 11.63
CA GLY A 19 10.36 -8.28 10.56
C GLY A 19 9.23 -9.14 10.00
N ASN A 20 7.97 -8.93 10.41
CA ASN A 20 6.83 -9.71 9.92
C ASN A 20 6.17 -9.13 8.66
N ALA A 21 6.93 -8.44 7.80
CA ALA A 21 6.43 -7.77 6.61
C ALA A 21 5.76 -8.74 5.63
N LYS A 22 6.36 -9.92 5.40
CA LYS A 22 5.78 -10.95 4.51
C LYS A 22 4.41 -11.45 4.96
N ALA A 23 4.21 -11.65 6.26
CA ALA A 23 2.92 -12.07 6.80
C ALA A 23 1.83 -11.00 6.59
N ARG A 24 2.19 -9.71 6.73
CA ARG A 24 1.26 -8.60 6.47
C ARG A 24 0.90 -8.48 4.99
N VAL A 25 1.89 -8.65 4.10
CA VAL A 25 1.64 -8.67 2.64
C VAL A 25 0.65 -9.77 2.30
N LYS A 26 0.87 -10.98 2.84
CA LYS A 26 -0.04 -12.10 2.59
C LYS A 26 -1.45 -11.81 3.09
N LEU A 27 -1.60 -11.23 4.29
CA LEU A 27 -2.92 -10.83 4.81
C LEU A 27 -3.62 -9.80 3.90
N VAL A 28 -2.86 -8.84 3.36
CA VAL A 28 -3.39 -7.83 2.43
C VAL A 28 -3.83 -8.48 1.12
N GLN A 29 -3.03 -9.38 0.55
CA GLN A 29 -3.38 -10.12 -0.66
C GLN A 29 -4.62 -10.99 -0.44
N ASP A 30 -4.62 -11.81 0.61
CA ASP A 30 -5.75 -12.68 0.95
C ASP A 30 -7.05 -11.86 1.12
N PHE A 31 -6.98 -10.69 1.78
CA PHE A 31 -8.12 -9.77 1.93
C PHE A 31 -8.57 -9.18 0.59
N ALA A 32 -7.64 -8.67 -0.22
CA ALA A 32 -7.97 -8.01 -1.47
C ALA A 32 -8.55 -9.00 -2.49
N ASP A 33 -7.96 -10.19 -2.59
CA ASP A 33 -8.42 -11.28 -3.44
C ASP A 33 -9.82 -11.77 -3.00
N ALA A 34 -10.04 -11.97 -1.70
CA ALA A 34 -11.35 -12.39 -1.17
C ALA A 34 -12.47 -11.36 -1.42
N ASN A 35 -12.13 -10.08 -1.61
CA ASN A 35 -13.07 -9.01 -1.91
C ASN A 35 -13.09 -8.61 -3.40
N GLY A 36 -12.32 -9.30 -4.25
CA GLY A 36 -12.26 -9.01 -5.69
C GLY A 36 -11.78 -7.60 -6.01
N LEU A 37 -10.87 -7.04 -5.21
CA LEU A 37 -10.36 -5.69 -5.42
C LEU A 37 -9.41 -5.66 -6.63
N ASP A 38 -9.42 -4.57 -7.38
CA ASP A 38 -8.32 -4.21 -8.28
C ASP A 38 -7.26 -3.50 -7.42
N TYR A 39 -6.07 -4.07 -7.28
CA TYR A 39 -5.07 -3.55 -6.36
C TYR A 39 -3.62 -3.71 -6.83
N GLU A 40 -2.76 -2.91 -6.22
CA GLU A 40 -1.31 -3.00 -6.36
C GLU A 40 -0.64 -2.84 -4.99
N ILE A 41 0.48 -3.53 -4.79
CA ILE A 41 1.26 -3.49 -3.55
C ILE A 41 2.60 -2.81 -3.84
N PHE A 42 2.88 -1.75 -3.08
CA PHE A 42 4.11 -0.98 -3.12
C PHE A 42 4.92 -1.20 -1.85
N TYR A 43 6.23 -1.21 -1.97
CA TYR A 43 7.14 -1.37 -0.83
C TYR A 43 7.95 -0.10 -0.61
N THR A 44 8.01 0.37 0.63
CA THR A 44 8.88 1.51 0.96
C THR A 44 10.33 1.05 1.08
N GLU A 45 11.27 1.87 0.63
CA GLU A 45 12.71 1.55 0.66
C GLU A 45 13.46 2.45 1.67
N TYR A 46 12.99 3.69 1.83
CA TYR A 46 13.59 4.71 2.69
C TYR A 46 12.54 5.58 3.40
N ARG A 47 12.98 6.38 4.38
CA ARG A 47 12.14 7.32 5.13
C ARG A 47 11.58 8.38 4.18
N GLY A 48 10.26 8.55 4.17
CA GLY A 48 9.58 9.47 3.23
C GLY A 48 9.05 8.80 1.96
N HIS A 49 9.51 7.59 1.60
CA HIS A 49 9.08 6.92 0.37
C HIS A 49 7.56 6.64 0.33
N ALA A 50 6.94 6.39 1.49
CA ALA A 50 5.49 6.21 1.59
C ALA A 50 4.72 7.45 1.08
N THR A 51 5.21 8.65 1.38
CA THR A 51 4.60 9.91 0.92
C THR A 51 4.71 10.05 -0.60
N GLU A 52 5.86 9.68 -1.17
CA GLU A 52 6.10 9.73 -2.61
C GLU A 52 5.19 8.75 -3.36
N LEU A 53 5.10 7.50 -2.87
CA LEU A 53 4.22 6.47 -3.41
C LEU A 53 2.74 6.87 -3.31
N ALA A 54 2.32 7.47 -2.20
CA ALA A 54 0.96 7.97 -2.04
C ALA A 54 0.64 9.10 -3.03
N ALA A 55 1.58 10.02 -3.23
CA ALA A 55 1.45 11.09 -4.23
C ALA A 55 1.40 10.53 -5.66
N GLN A 56 2.18 9.49 -5.97
CA GLN A 56 2.12 8.77 -7.24
C GLN A 56 0.75 8.11 -7.44
N CYS A 57 0.25 7.37 -6.45
CA CYS A 57 -1.08 6.75 -6.50
C CYS A 57 -2.19 7.78 -6.75
N ALA A 58 -2.12 8.95 -6.10
CA ALA A 58 -3.07 10.03 -6.32
C ALA A 58 -3.01 10.57 -7.77
N LYS A 59 -1.81 10.70 -8.35
CA LYS A 59 -1.62 11.14 -9.74
C LYS A 59 -2.10 10.08 -10.75
N GLU A 60 -1.88 8.81 -10.46
CA GLU A 60 -2.30 7.67 -11.29
C GLU A 60 -3.79 7.36 -11.15
N GLY A 61 -4.47 7.99 -10.18
CA GLY A 61 -5.92 7.93 -10.07
C GLY A 61 -6.44 6.75 -9.26
N TYR A 62 -5.65 6.24 -8.32
CA TYR A 62 -6.10 5.25 -7.35
C TYR A 62 -7.24 5.82 -6.51
N GLY A 63 -8.30 5.05 -6.33
CA GLY A 63 -9.45 5.46 -5.54
C GLY A 63 -9.20 5.41 -4.05
N VAL A 64 -8.36 4.46 -3.60
CA VAL A 64 -8.04 4.24 -2.19
C VAL A 64 -6.55 3.93 -2.06
N VAL A 65 -5.90 4.56 -1.09
CA VAL A 65 -4.49 4.28 -0.73
C VAL A 65 -4.44 3.88 0.74
N VAL A 66 -3.86 2.73 1.03
CA VAL A 66 -3.79 2.12 2.36
C VAL A 66 -2.33 2.00 2.79
N ALA A 67 -1.98 2.61 3.91
CA ALA A 67 -0.68 2.39 4.54
C ALA A 67 -0.72 1.09 5.37
N VAL A 68 0.24 0.20 5.13
CA VAL A 68 0.38 -1.08 5.82
C VAL A 68 1.67 -1.06 6.64
N GLY A 69 1.53 -0.74 7.94
CA GLY A 69 2.67 -0.55 8.83
C GLY A 69 2.25 0.03 10.18
N GLY A 70 3.21 0.61 10.91
CA GLY A 70 2.93 1.42 12.11
C GLY A 70 2.65 2.89 11.78
N ASP A 71 2.46 3.68 12.82
CA ASP A 71 2.19 5.13 12.80
C ASP A 71 3.37 6.00 12.32
N GLY A 72 4.57 5.42 12.18
CA GLY A 72 5.72 6.08 11.54
C GLY A 72 6.55 6.99 12.44
N THR A 73 6.31 6.97 13.75
CA THR A 73 6.87 7.91 14.75
C THR A 73 8.34 7.62 15.16
N SER A 74 9.11 6.90 14.33
CA SER A 74 10.50 6.49 14.65
C SER A 74 11.57 7.50 14.25
#